data_AF-A0A956DDL1-F1
#
_entry.id   AF-A0A956DDL1-F1
#
_cell.length_a   1.000
_cell.length_b   1.000
_cell.length_c   1.000
_cell.angle_alpha   90.00
_cell.angle_beta   90.00
_cell.angle_gamma   90.00
#
_symmetry.space_group_name_H-M   'P 1'
#
loop_
_entity.id
_entity.type
_entity.pdbx_description
1 polymer ?
#
loop_
_entity_poly.entity_id
_entity_poly.type
_entity_poly.pdbx_seq_one_letter_code
_entity_poly.pdbx_strand_id
1 'polypeptide(L)' 'QIWCGPAMAAFNDWAKGSYLEPLENRTVVQIAKNLLEGAAVLTRAHQLRSYGAPVSQEAFRFAPRPLD' A
#
# COMPACT_ATOMS: atom_id res chain seq x y z
N GLN A 1 27.43 -2.55 7.45
CA GLN A 1 26.94 -1.94 6.19
C GLN A 1 25.47 -2.29 6.03
N ILE A 2 24.62 -1.34 5.65
CA ILE A 2 23.19 -1.58 5.37
C ILE A 2 22.97 -1.38 3.88
N TRP A 3 22.46 -2.40 3.20
CA TRP A 3 22.13 -2.35 1.78
C TRP A 3 20.64 -2.05 1.66
N CYS A 4 20.30 -0.82 1.27
CA CYS A 4 18.92 -0.40 1.08
C CYS A 4 18.80 0.57 -0.10
N GLY A 5 17.76 0.39 -0.91
CA GLY A 5 17.42 1.29 -2.01
C GLY A 5 16.28 2.26 -1.66
N PRO A 6 15.91 3.17 -2.58
CA PRO A 6 14.85 4.16 -2.35
C PRO A 6 13.47 3.55 -2.05
N ALA A 7 13.24 2.30 -2.45
CA ALA A 7 12.03 1.56 -2.10
C ALA A 7 11.81 1.44 -0.58
N MET A 8 12.88 1.41 0.23
CA MET A 8 12.76 1.36 1.69
C MET A 8 12.21 2.67 2.26
N ALA A 9 12.63 3.82 1.71
CA ALA A 9 12.10 5.12 2.12
C ALA A 9 10.63 5.27 1.72
N ALA A 10 10.28 4.92 0.47
CA ALA A 10 8.90 4.94 -0.01
C ALA A 10 7.97 4.04 0.83
N PHE A 11 8.45 2.86 1.22
CA PHE A 11 7.72 1.97 2.13
C PHE A 11 7.53 2.60 3.51
N ASN A 12 8.56 3.22 4.09
CA ASN A 12 8.45 3.88 5.40
C ASN A 12 7.44 5.02 5.39
N ASP A 13 7.45 5.85 4.34
CA ASP A 13 6.49 6.95 4.18
C ASP A 13 5.06 6.43 4.03
N TRP A 14 4.87 5.35 3.26
CA TRP A 14 3.57 4.70 3.11
C TRP A 14 3.08 4.01 4.40
N ALA A 15 4.00 3.45 5.21
CA ALA A 15 3.66 2.79 6.46
C ALA A 15 3.39 3.76 7.62
N LYS A 16 3.79 5.03 7.51
CA LYS A 16 3.64 6.05 8.55
C LYS A 16 2.17 6.25 8.95
N GLY A 17 1.91 6.27 10.27
CA GLY A 17 0.59 6.36 10.88
C GLY A 17 -0.26 5.10 10.77
N SER A 18 0.27 4.01 10.19
CA SER A 18 -0.45 2.75 10.01
C SER A 18 -0.03 1.69 11.03
N TYR A 19 -0.72 0.54 11.02
CA TYR A 19 -0.32 -0.61 11.84
C TYR A 19 1.05 -1.18 11.45
N LEU A 20 1.57 -0.89 10.26
CA LEU A 20 2.93 -1.27 9.84
C LEU A 20 4.00 -0.26 10.26
N GLU A 21 3.64 0.86 10.91
CA GLU A 21 4.65 1.80 11.41
C GLU A 21 5.62 1.11 12.40
N PRO A 22 5.14 0.38 13.44
CA PRO A 22 5.99 -0.39 14.34
C PRO A 22 6.70 -1.54 13.62
N LEU A 23 7.99 -1.73 13.89
CA LEU A 23 8.82 -2.73 13.21
C LEU A 23 8.34 -4.16 13.51
N GLU A 24 7.76 -4.39 14.68
CA GLU A 24 7.28 -5.69 15.16
C GLU A 24 6.11 -6.21 14.29
N ASN A 25 5.36 -5.30 13.67
CA ASN A 25 4.23 -5.63 12.80
C ASN A 25 4.66 -5.90 11.34
N ARG A 26 5.91 -5.60 10.98
CA ARG A 26 6.45 -5.69 9.62
C ARG A 26 6.89 -7.12 9.27
N THR A 27 5.94 -8.04 9.23
CA THR A 27 6.20 -9.39 8.72
C THR A 27 6.18 -9.39 7.20
N VAL A 28 7.02 -10.24 6.58
CA VAL A 28 7.13 -10.29 5.11
C VAL A 28 5.79 -10.62 4.44
N VAL A 29 4.97 -11.48 5.09
CA VAL A 29 3.65 -11.88 4.60
C VAL A 29 2.68 -10.71 4.63
N GLN A 30 2.62 -9.96 5.74
CA GLN A 30 1.74 -8.80 5.86
C GLN A 30 2.10 -7.69 4.87
N ILE A 31 3.40 -7.43 4.68
CA ILE A 31 3.88 -6.45 3.71
C ILE A 31 3.48 -6.87 2.29
N ALA A 32 3.79 -8.12 1.91
CA ALA A 32 3.46 -8.63 0.58
C ALA A 32 1.95 -8.58 0.31
N LYS A 33 1.12 -9.01 1.26
CA LYS A 33 -0.34 -8.96 1.14
C LYS A 33 -0.86 -7.54 0.97
N ASN A 34 -0.39 -6.59 1.78
CA ASN A 34 -0.84 -5.20 1.65
C ASN A 34 -0.41 -4.54 0.34
N LEU A 35 0.78 -4.86 -0.17
CA LEU A 35 1.22 -4.38 -1.49
C LEU A 35 0.34 -4.95 -2.61
N LEU A 36 0.03 -6.25 -2.58
CA LEU A 36 -0.82 -6.90 -3.58
C LEU A 36 -2.27 -6.42 -3.51
N GLU A 37 -2.84 -6.35 -2.31
CA GLU A 37 -4.19 -5.85 -2.06
C GLU A 37 -4.31 -4.39 -2.50
N GLY A 38 -3.36 -3.54 -2.10
CA GLY A 38 -3.30 -2.14 -2.52
C GLY A 38 -3.20 -1.98 -4.03
N ALA A 39 -2.34 -2.77 -4.68
CA ALA A 39 -2.24 -2.77 -6.14
C ALA A 39 -3.55 -3.20 -6.82
N ALA A 40 -4.25 -4.20 -6.28
CA ALA A 40 -5.54 -4.66 -6.80
C ALA A 40 -6.62 -3.57 -6.67
N VAL A 41 -6.70 -2.91 -5.51
CA VAL A 41 -7.64 -1.79 -5.26
C VAL A 41 -7.36 -0.64 -6.23
N LEU A 42 -6.09 -0.21 -6.33
CA LEU A 42 -5.67 0.87 -7.22
C LEU A 42 -5.96 0.55 -8.69
N THR A 43 -5.70 -0.68 -9.11
CA THR A 43 -5.96 -1.13 -10.49
C THR A 43 -7.45 -1.08 -10.79
N ARG A 44 -8.31 -1.54 -9.87
CA ARG A 44 -9.76 -1.48 -10.03
C ARG A 44 -10.28 -0.04 -10.09
N ALA A 45 -9.81 0.82 -9.20
CA ALA A 45 -10.15 2.26 -9.22
C ALA A 45 -9.72 2.91 -10.55
N HIS A 46 -8.53 2.56 -11.05
CA HIS A 46 -8.05 3.04 -12.33
C HIS A 46 -8.92 2.54 -13.49
N GLN A 47 -9.28 1.26 -13.54
CA GLN A 47 -10.14 0.69 -14.57
C GLN A 47 -11.50 1.41 -14.64
N LEU A 48 -12.15 1.60 -13.48
CA LEU A 48 -13.42 2.32 -13.40
C LEU A 48 -13.29 3.75 -13.92
N ARG A 49 -12.24 4.46 -13.53
CA ARG A 49 -11.96 5.82 -14.02
C ARG A 49 -11.74 5.83 -15.54
N SER A 50 -11.00 4.86 -16.07
CA SER A 50 -10.76 4.73 -17.52
C SER A 50 -12.03 4.45 -18.32
N TYR A 51 -13.06 3.89 -17.68
CA TYR A 51 -14.40 3.69 -18.28
C TYR A 51 -15.37 4.86 -18.03
N GLY A 52 -14.88 6.00 -17.53
CA GLY A 52 -15.68 7.21 -17.36
C GLY A 52 -16.50 7.28 -16.07
N ALA A 53 -16.32 6.33 -15.14
CA ALA A 53 -16.98 6.41 -13.83
C ALA A 53 -16.38 7.56 -12.99
N PRO A 54 -17.19 8.30 -12.22
CA PRO A 54 -16.71 9.35 -11.32
C PRO A 54 -16.05 8.72 -10.09
N VAL A 55 -14.76 8.39 -10.20
CA VAL A 55 -13.97 7.80 -9.11
C VAL A 55 -13.27 8.91 -8.31
N SER A 56 -13.54 8.97 -7.01
CA SER A 56 -12.87 9.89 -6.08
C SER A 56 -11.36 9.62 -6.00
N GLN A 57 -10.56 10.66 -5.78
CA GLN A 57 -9.11 10.52 -5.56
C GLN A 57 -8.78 9.64 -4.34
N GLU A 58 -9.65 9.63 -3.33
CA GLU A 58 -9.48 8.78 -2.14
C GLU A 58 -9.48 7.28 -2.48
N ALA A 59 -10.12 6.86 -3.58
CA ALA A 59 -10.07 5.47 -4.04
C ALA A 59 -8.67 5.06 -4.52
N PHE A 60 -7.77 6.02 -4.75
CA PHE A 60 -6.37 5.79 -5.09
C PHE A 60 -5.44 5.87 -3.87
N ARG A 61 -5.99 5.84 -2.65
CA ARG A 61 -5.22 5.79 -1.42
C ARG A 61 -5.51 4.47 -0.70
N PHE A 62 -4.51 3.61 -0.65
CA PHE A 62 -4.57 2.37 0.13
C PHE A 62 -3.65 2.49 1.34
N ALA A 63 -4.22 2.46 2.55
CA ALA A 63 -3.47 2.44 3.80
C ALA A 63 -3.27 1.00 4.27
N PRO A 64 -2.08 0.64 4.82
CA PRO A 64 -1.85 -0.70 5.34
C PRO A 64 -2.88 -1.07 6.41
N ARG A 65 -3.39 -2.31 6.34
CA ARG A 65 -4.27 -2.93 7.34
C ARG A 65 -3.89 -4.39 7.59
N PRO A 66 -4.19 -4.98 8.76
CA PRO A 66 -4.02 -6.41 8.97
C PRO A 66 -4.82 -7.20 7.92
N LEU A 67 -4.18 -8.21 7.31
CA LEU A 67 -4.78 -9.09 6.30
C LEU A 67 -4.60 -10.55 6.70
N ASP A 68 -5.65 -11.35 6.60
CA ASP A 68 -5.62 -12.79 6.93
C ASP A 68 -4.73 -13.58 5.96
#